data_AF-A0A2V9VV71-F1
#
_entry.id   AF-A0A2V9VV71-F1
#
_cell.length_a   1.000
_cell.length_b   1.000
_cell.length_c   1.000
_cell.angle_alpha   90.00
_cell.angle_beta   90.00
_cell.angle_gamma   90.00
#
_symmetry.space_group_name_H-M   'P 1'
#
loop_
_entity.id
_entity.type
_entity.pdbx_description
1 polymer ?
#
loop_
_entity_poly.entity_id
_entity_poly.type
_entity_poly.pdbx_seq_one_letter_code
_entity_poly.pdbx_strand_id
1 'polypeptide(L)'
;MTAVTVFVLHPGAGPDFIAAIKKVNDALGKQTDWPKTSGWLQLVNGGEGPTFVLLSARKNWADFAPLPKTLADVLNDTYGKETADQIQKTKPQRIGRISAMCLENNAHLVHQEHALACS
;
A
#
# COMPACT_ATOMS: atom_id res chain seq x y z
N MET A 1 -1.31 6.58 -15.05
CA MET A 1 -0.94 7.37 -13.86
C MET A 1 -0.61 6.43 -12.72
N THR A 2 0.39 6.74 -11.89
CA THR A 2 0.81 5.86 -10.79
C THR A 2 0.83 6.63 -9.49
N ALA A 3 0.34 6.03 -8.40
CA ALA A 3 0.59 6.51 -7.05
C ALA A 3 1.62 5.59 -6.39
N VAL A 4 2.53 6.18 -5.61
CA VAL A 4 3.57 5.45 -4.89
C VAL A 4 3.25 5.52 -3.39
N THR A 5 3.40 4.42 -2.68
CA THR A 5 3.30 4.42 -1.21
C THR A 5 4.51 3.72 -0.65
N VAL A 6 5.23 4.39 0.25
CA VAL A 6 6.47 3.89 0.82
C VAL A 6 6.22 3.44 2.25
N PHE A 7 6.70 2.25 2.57
CA PHE A 7 6.64 1.63 3.90
C PHE A 7 8.06 1.37 4.36
N VAL A 8 8.43 1.94 5.50
CA VAL A 8 9.70 1.64 6.17
C VAL A 8 9.38 0.80 7.40
N LEU A 9 10.01 -0.36 7.50
CA LEU A 9 9.76 -1.29 8.58
C LEU A 9 10.79 -1.12 9.70
N HIS A 10 10.36 -1.41 10.93
CA HIS A 10 11.30 -1.70 12.00
C HIS A 10 12.18 -2.90 11.63
N PRO A 11 13.45 -2.94 12.08
CA PRO A 11 14.32 -4.09 11.89
C PRO A 11 13.65 -5.40 12.36
N GLY A 12 13.76 -6.47 11.57
CA GLY A 12 13.18 -7.78 11.89
C GLY A 12 11.72 -7.99 11.45
N ALA A 13 10.96 -6.94 11.13
CA ALA A 13 9.54 -7.06 10.74
C ALA A 13 9.33 -7.48 9.26
N GLY A 14 10.40 -7.65 8.48
CA GLY A 14 10.35 -7.96 7.05
C GLY A 14 9.57 -9.24 6.69
N PRO A 15 9.88 -10.40 7.29
CA PRO A 15 9.21 -11.65 6.97
C PRO A 15 7.69 -11.61 7.20
N ASP A 16 7.26 -11.05 8.33
CA ASP A 16 5.84 -10.92 8.68
C ASP A 16 5.12 -9.97 7.70
N PHE A 17 5.77 -8.88 7.31
CA PHE A 17 5.21 -7.95 6.35
C PHE A 17 5.06 -8.58 4.95
N ILE A 18 6.06 -9.35 4.49
CA ILE A 18 5.98 -10.09 3.22
C ILE A 18 4.83 -11.11 3.27
N ALA A 19 4.67 -11.83 4.38
CA ALA A 19 3.57 -12.77 4.56
C ALA A 19 2.20 -12.06 4.53
N ALA A 20 2.09 -10.91 5.17
CA ALA A 20 0.89 -10.08 5.15
C ALA A 20 0.56 -9.56 3.74
N ILE A 21 1.56 -9.06 2.99
CA ILE A 21 1.39 -8.65 1.58
C ILE A 21 0.85 -9.80 0.73
N LYS A 22 1.38 -11.02 0.89
CA LYS A 22 0.89 -12.19 0.14
C LYS A 22 -0.58 -12.48 0.41
N LYS A 23 -1.00 -12.47 1.68
CA LYS A 23 -2.42 -12.66 2.06
C LYS A 23 -3.31 -11.55 1.51
N VAL A 24 -2.85 -10.30 1.58
CA VAL A 24 -3.56 -9.15 1.00
C VAL A 24 -3.71 -9.33 -0.52
N ASN A 25 -2.64 -9.65 -1.24
CA ASN A 25 -2.70 -9.85 -2.69
C ASN A 25 -3.59 -11.03 -3.08
N ASP A 26 -3.60 -12.13 -2.32
CA ASP A 26 -4.51 -13.26 -2.54
C ASP A 26 -5.99 -12.85 -2.37
N ALA A 27 -6.32 -12.14 -1.28
CA ALA A 27 -7.68 -11.66 -1.05
C ALA A 27 -8.13 -10.66 -2.12
N LEU A 28 -7.27 -9.71 -2.48
CA LEU A 28 -7.56 -8.70 -3.49
C LEU A 28 -7.65 -9.30 -4.90
N GLY A 29 -6.85 -10.34 -5.20
CA GLY A 29 -6.89 -11.04 -6.48
C GLY A 29 -8.23 -11.71 -6.78
N LYS A 30 -9.01 -12.02 -5.74
CA LYS A 30 -10.37 -12.59 -5.84
C LYS A 30 -11.46 -11.53 -6.08
N GLN A 31 -11.16 -10.24 -5.87
CA GLN A 31 -12.11 -9.17 -6.11
C GLN A 31 -12.05 -8.76 -7.60
N THR A 32 -13.19 -8.76 -8.27
CA THR A 32 -13.30 -8.34 -9.68
C THR A 32 -13.01 -6.86 -9.86
N ASP A 33 -13.47 -6.06 -8.90
CA ASP A 33 -13.44 -4.60 -8.98
C ASP A 33 -12.14 -4.02 -8.42
N TRP A 34 -11.27 -4.87 -7.86
CA TRP A 34 -9.99 -4.42 -7.35
C TRP A 34 -8.97 -4.30 -8.48
N PRO A 35 -8.25 -3.17 -8.58
CA PRO A 35 -7.29 -2.96 -9.66
C PRO A 35 -6.10 -3.91 -9.54
N LYS A 36 -5.88 -4.68 -10.60
CA LYS A 36 -4.79 -5.65 -10.72
C LYS A 36 -3.48 -5.03 -11.21
N THR A 37 -3.47 -3.72 -11.37
CA THR A 37 -2.35 -2.90 -11.85
C THR A 37 -1.45 -2.41 -10.73
N SER A 38 -1.57 -2.99 -9.53
CA SER A 38 -0.71 -2.66 -8.39
C SER A 38 0.43 -3.66 -8.24
N GLY A 39 1.61 -3.18 -7.85
CA GLY A 39 2.80 -4.00 -7.68
C GLY A 39 3.61 -3.59 -6.46
N TRP A 40 4.34 -4.56 -5.88
CA TRP A 40 5.23 -4.34 -4.75
C TRP A 40 6.69 -4.39 -5.19
N LEU A 41 7.49 -3.46 -4.70
CA LEU A 41 8.94 -3.47 -4.79
C LEU A 41 9.52 -3.52 -3.38
N GLN A 42 10.65 -4.19 -3.23
CA GLN A 42 11.47 -4.13 -2.02
C GLN A 42 12.77 -3.41 -2.38
N LEU A 43 13.09 -2.34 -1.66
CA LEU A 43 14.38 -1.69 -1.78
C LEU A 43 15.40 -2.51 -1.02
N VAL A 44 16.39 -3.02 -1.75
CA VAL A 44 17.49 -3.82 -1.18
C VAL A 44 18.63 -2.94 -0.65
N ASN A 45 18.69 -1.67 -1.04
CA ASN A 45 19.73 -0.71 -0.66
C ASN A 45 19.12 0.68 -0.41
N GLY A 46 19.73 1.48 0.48
CA GLY A 46 19.48 2.94 0.57
C GLY A 46 18.45 3.43 1.61
N GLY A 47 18.21 2.70 2.70
CA GLY A 47 17.31 3.14 3.78
C GLY A 47 17.76 2.73 5.18
N GLU A 48 17.18 3.34 6.22
CA GLU A 48 17.47 3.05 7.64
C GLU A 48 16.92 1.68 8.13
N GLY A 49 16.17 0.99 7.27
CA GLY A 49 15.58 -0.32 7.54
C GLY A 49 14.92 -0.92 6.29
N PRO A 50 14.32 -2.13 6.39
CA PRO A 50 13.65 -2.76 5.26
C PRO A 50 12.57 -1.84 4.69
N THR A 51 12.68 -1.50 3.40
CA THR A 51 11.78 -0.54 2.76
C THR A 51 11.02 -1.21 1.61
N PHE A 52 9.70 -1.05 1.62
CA PHE A 52 8.79 -1.59 0.62
C PHE A 52 8.01 -0.48 -0.05
N VAL A 53 7.77 -0.63 -1.35
CA VAL A 53 7.06 0.35 -2.16
C VAL A 53 5.88 -0.32 -2.84
N LEU A 54 4.68 0.21 -2.60
CA LEU A 54 3.48 -0.14 -3.35
C LEU A 54 3.30 0.87 -4.48
N LEU A 55 3.30 0.35 -5.70
CA LEU A 55 2.91 1.08 -6.90
C LEU A 55 1.43 0.78 -7.16
N SER A 56 0.59 1.81 -7.23
CA SER A 56 -0.81 1.69 -7.61
C SER A 56 -1.04 2.44 -8.91
N ALA A 57 -1.00 1.71 -10.03
CA ALA A 57 -1.27 2.31 -11.34
C ALA A 57 -2.78 2.36 -11.63
N ARG A 58 -3.24 3.49 -12.15
CA ARG A 58 -4.62 3.76 -12.58
C ARG A 58 -4.63 4.41 -13.96
N LYS A 59 -5.75 4.30 -14.67
CA LYS A 59 -5.88 4.86 -16.03
C LYS A 59 -5.97 6.38 -15.97
N ASN A 60 -6.76 6.93 -15.04
CA ASN A 60 -6.95 8.36 -14.85
C ASN A 60 -7.05 8.73 -13.35
N TRP A 61 -7.18 10.02 -13.05
CA TRP A 61 -7.30 10.52 -11.68
C TRP A 61 -8.59 10.07 -10.97
N ALA A 62 -9.73 10.03 -11.68
CA ALA A 62 -11.01 9.65 -11.10
C ALA A 62 -11.04 8.18 -10.63
N ASP A 63 -10.22 7.31 -11.22
CA ASP A 63 -10.07 5.92 -10.79
C ASP A 63 -9.41 5.78 -9.40
N PHE A 64 -8.88 6.85 -8.80
CA PHE A 64 -8.41 6.86 -7.40
C PHE A 64 -9.52 7.14 -6.39
N ALA A 65 -10.76 7.35 -6.84
CA ALA A 65 -11.90 7.41 -5.95
C ALA A 65 -11.97 6.17 -5.05
N PRO A 66 -12.51 6.30 -3.81
CA PRO A 66 -12.67 5.16 -2.92
C PRO A 66 -13.39 4.00 -3.61
N LEU A 67 -12.86 2.80 -3.45
CA LEU A 67 -13.51 1.59 -3.94
C LEU A 67 -14.75 1.28 -3.09
N PRO A 68 -15.77 0.59 -3.64
CA PRO A 68 -16.98 0.24 -2.91
C PRO A 68 -16.73 -0.56 -1.62
N LYS A 69 -15.69 -1.40 -1.63
CA LYS A 69 -15.21 -2.13 -0.44
C LYS A 69 -13.85 -1.60 -0.02
N THR A 70 -13.68 -1.41 1.28
CA THR A 70 -12.36 -1.10 1.84
C THR A 70 -11.49 -2.35 1.89
N LEU A 71 -10.18 -2.18 2.06
CA LEU A 71 -9.28 -3.31 2.29
C LEU A 71 -9.68 -4.12 3.53
N ALA A 72 -10.19 -3.46 4.58
CA ALA A 72 -10.65 -4.14 5.79
C ALA A 72 -11.86 -5.03 5.49
N ASP A 73 -12.83 -4.54 4.71
CA ASP A 73 -14.01 -5.30 4.33
C ASP A 73 -13.62 -6.54 3.51
N VAL A 74 -12.74 -6.38 2.53
CA VAL A 74 -12.27 -7.51 1.71
C VAL A 74 -11.56 -8.56 2.56
N LEU A 75 -10.71 -8.14 3.51
CA LEU A 75 -10.01 -9.08 4.40
C LEU A 75 -10.99 -9.78 5.36
N ASN A 76 -11.96 -9.05 5.91
CA ASN A 76 -13.01 -9.62 6.76
C ASN A 76 -13.84 -10.66 6.01
N ASP A 77 -14.28 -10.33 4.79
CA ASP A 77 -15.05 -11.24 3.93
C ASP A 77 -14.24 -12.50 3.56
N THR A 78 -12.92 -12.36 3.37
CA THR A 78 -12.06 -13.47 2.89
C THR A 78 -11.57 -14.39 4.01
N TYR A 79 -11.16 -13.83 5.15
CA TYR A 79 -10.46 -14.57 6.21
C TYR A 79 -11.14 -14.49 7.59
N GLY A 80 -12.25 -13.76 7.71
CA GLY A 80 -12.90 -13.49 8.98
C GLY A 80 -12.18 -12.41 9.81
N LYS A 81 -12.92 -11.85 10.77
CA LYS A 81 -12.50 -10.68 11.56
C LYS A 81 -11.17 -10.86 12.30
N GLU A 82 -10.98 -12.01 12.95
CA GLU A 82 -9.77 -12.26 13.74
C GLU A 82 -8.49 -12.24 12.90
N THR A 83 -8.49 -12.96 11.79
CA THR A 83 -7.34 -13.00 10.86
C THR A 83 -7.14 -11.65 10.18
N ALA A 84 -8.22 -10.96 9.80
CA ALA A 84 -8.15 -9.64 9.21
C ALA A 84 -7.53 -8.63 10.19
N ASP A 85 -7.90 -8.66 11.46
CA ASP A 85 -7.34 -7.79 12.50
C ASP A 85 -5.84 -8.06 12.71
N GLN A 86 -5.41 -9.32 12.68
CA GLN A 86 -3.98 -9.66 12.75
C GLN A 86 -3.20 -9.08 11.56
N ILE A 87 -3.69 -9.25 10.32
CA ILE A 87 -3.07 -8.69 9.11
C ILE A 87 -3.00 -7.16 9.20
N GLN A 88 -4.04 -6.52 9.74
CA GLN A 88 -4.08 -5.07 9.88
C GLN A 88 -3.10 -4.55 10.94
N LYS A 89 -2.87 -5.31 12.01
CA LYS A 89 -1.86 -4.99 13.05
C LYS A 89 -0.43 -5.11 12.52
N THR A 90 -0.18 -5.95 11.52
CA THR A 90 1.12 -6.06 10.84
C THR A 90 1.44 -4.84 9.96
N LYS A 91 0.53 -3.86 9.82
CA LYS A 91 0.79 -2.66 9.03
C LYS A 91 1.89 -1.83 9.71
N PRO A 92 3.07 -1.69 9.08
CA PRO A 92 4.12 -0.82 9.59
C PRO A 92 3.67 0.64 9.54
N GLN A 93 4.37 1.47 10.30
CA GLN A 93 4.19 2.90 10.27
C GLN A 93 4.40 3.40 8.83
N ARG A 94 3.36 4.02 8.28
CA ARG A 94 3.39 4.57 6.93
C ARG A 94 4.13 5.91 7.01
N ILE A 95 5.45 5.90 6.82
CA ILE A 95 6.28 7.11 6.95
C ILE A 95 5.95 8.14 5.84
N GLY A 96 5.30 7.73 4.75
CA GLY A 96 4.72 8.67 3.81
C GLY A 96 3.90 8.03 2.71
N ARG A 97 2.85 8.73 2.26
CA ARG A 97 2.22 8.48 0.97
C ARG A 97 2.79 9.51 -0.01
N ILE A 98 3.80 9.12 -0.78
CA ILE A 98 4.28 9.93 -1.90
C ILE A 98 3.43 9.58 -3.11
N SER A 99 2.28 10.24 -3.32
CA SER A 99 1.61 10.16 -4.62
C SER A 99 2.50 10.83 -5.68
N ALA A 100 3.53 10.13 -6.17
CA ALA A 100 4.33 10.55 -7.30
C ALA A 100 3.47 10.39 -8.55
N MET A 101 2.67 11.40 -8.85
CA MET A 101 2.00 11.51 -10.14
C MET A 101 3.11 11.68 -11.19
N CYS A 102 3.56 10.58 -11.80
CA CYS A 102 4.30 10.66 -13.06
C CYS A 102 3.32 11.20 -14.11
N LEU A 103 3.19 12.53 -14.16
CA LEU A 103 2.79 13.23 -15.37
C LEU A 103 3.90 12.97 -16.39
N GLU A 104 3.54 12.44 -17.55
CA GLU A 104 4.36 12.61 -18.74
C GLU A 104 4.58 14.11 -18.90
N ASN A 105 5.85 14.51 -18.84
CA ASN A 105 6.38 15.88 -18.91
C ASN A 105 6.36 16.71 -17.61
N ASN A 106 7.57 17.10 -17.23
CA ASN A 106 7.98 17.98 -16.14
C ASN A 106 7.93 17.42 -14.71
N ALA A 107 9.14 17.13 -14.21
CA ALA A 107 9.46 16.92 -12.82
C ALA A 107 9.03 18.12 -11.97
N HIS A 108 7.83 18.06 -11.41
CA HIS A 108 7.50 18.79 -10.20
C HIS A 108 6.92 17.79 -9.20
N LEU A 109 7.79 17.40 -8.28
CA LEU A 109 7.46 16.59 -7.11
C LEU A 109 6.43 17.38 -6.28
N VAL A 110 5.16 16.99 -6.34
CA VAL A 110 4.15 17.49 -5.42
C VAL A 110 4.31 16.72 -4.12
N HIS A 111 4.98 17.36 -3.16
CA HIS A 111 5.06 16.89 -1.79
C HIS A 111 3.71 17.20 -1.12
N GLN A 112 2.92 16.19 -0.79
CA GLN A 112 1.82 16.36 0.16
C GLN A 112 2.27 15.73 1.48
N GLU A 113 2.83 16.58 2.33
CA GLU A 113 3.26 16.25 3.68
C GLU A 113 2.08 15.91 4.60
N HIS A 114 2.41 15.09 5.60
CA HIS A 114 1.74 14.80 6.85
C HIS A 114 0.34 15.39 7.11
N ALA A 115 -0.62 14.49 7.36
CA ALA A 115 -1.57 14.70 8.44
C ALA A 115 -2.06 13.36 8.99
N LEU A 116 -2.12 13.30 10.32
CA LEU A 116 -2.77 12.29 11.17
C LEU A 116 -1.95 11.05 11.53
N ALA A 117 -1.08 11.20 12.53
CA ALA A 117 -1.12 10.38 13.75
C ALA A 117 -0.09 10.88 14.79
N CYS A 118 -0.41 11.98 15.47
CA CYS A 118 0.07 12.30 16.83
C CYS A 118 -0.77 13.47 17.37
N SER A 119 -1.91 13.12 17.97
CA SER A 119 -2.63 13.88 19.00
C SER A 119 -3.76 13.02 19.54
#